data_AF-B2IVQ1-F1
#
_entry.id   AF-B2IVQ1-F1
#
_cell.length_a   1.000
_cell.length_b   1.000
_cell.length_c   1.000
_cell.angle_alpha   90.00
_cell.angle_beta   90.00
_cell.angle_gamma   90.00
#
_symmetry.space_group_name_H-M   'P 1'
#
loop_
_entity.id
_entity.type
_entity.pdbx_description
1 polymer ?
#
loop_
_entity_poly.entity_id
_entity_poly.type
_entity_poly.pdbx_seq_one_letter_code
_entity_poly.pdbx_strand_id
1 'polypeptide(L)' 'MAIFRQYIAPLLVVLVFVFALVAVSARIFLPSDMAAPAPIEEVGISSQPTPVNLPPTAQNSAS' A
#
# COMPACT_ATOMS: atom_id res chain seq x y z
N MET A 1 21.83 40.75 -18.38
CA MET A 1 21.32 40.62 -17.00
C MET A 1 21.86 39.33 -16.35
N ALA A 2 23.18 39.28 -16.07
CA ALA A 2 23.83 38.06 -15.59
C ALA A 2 23.64 37.83 -14.08
N ILE A 3 23.61 38.91 -13.29
CA ILE A 3 23.53 38.86 -11.81
C ILE A 3 22.27 38.14 -11.33
N PHE A 4 21.13 38.42 -11.96
CA PHE A 4 19.86 37.81 -11.56
C PHE A 4 19.90 36.29 -11.72
N ARG A 5 20.36 35.80 -12.88
CA ARG A 5 20.47 34.37 -13.13
C ARG A 5 21.65 33.71 -12.40
N GLN A 6 22.72 34.44 -12.09
CA GLN A 6 23.93 33.87 -11.50
C GLN A 6 23.87 33.74 -9.98
N TYR A 7 23.02 34.53 -9.30
CA TYR A 7 22.87 34.45 -7.85
C TYR A 7 21.46 34.08 -7.41
N ILE A 8 20.42 34.69 -8.01
CA ILE A 8 19.04 34.37 -7.62
C ILE A 8 18.64 32.97 -8.11
N ALA A 9 19.01 32.56 -9.33
CA ALA A 9 18.63 31.22 -9.80
C ALA A 9 19.27 30.08 -8.96
N PRO A 10 20.58 30.09 -8.63
CA PRO A 10 21.16 29.08 -7.75
C PRO A 10 20.56 29.09 -6.34
N LEU A 11 20.27 30.28 -5.78
CA LEU A 11 19.65 30.39 -4.47
C LEU A 11 18.25 29.78 -4.47
N LEU A 12 17.43 30.07 -5.50
CA LEU A 12 16.11 29.45 -5.65
C LEU A 12 16.19 27.93 -5.81
N VAL A 13 17.17 27.42 -6.56
CA VAL A 13 17.38 25.96 -6.68
C VAL A 13 17.62 25.33 -5.32
N VAL A 14 18.51 25.92 -4.49
CA VAL A 14 18.78 25.41 -3.14
C VAL A 14 17.54 25.53 -2.26
N LEU A 15 16.82 26.65 -2.31
CA LEU A 15 15.63 26.87 -1.50
C LEU A 15 14.51 25.88 -1.84
N VAL A 16 14.25 25.67 -3.13
CA VAL A 16 13.27 24.68 -3.62
C VAL A 16 13.72 23.27 -3.28
N PHE A 17 15.02 22.97 -3.39
CA PHE A 17 15.56 21.66 -3.04
C PHE A 17 15.37 21.34 -1.56
N VAL A 18 15.72 22.26 -0.66
CA VAL A 18 15.51 22.07 0.79
C VAL A 18 14.01 21.95 1.10
N PHE A 19 13.18 22.79 0.50
CA PHE A 19 11.74 22.69 0.65
C PHE A 19 11.20 21.34 0.19
N ALA A 20 11.63 20.85 -0.97
CA ALA A 20 11.25 19.54 -1.51
C ALA A 20 11.72 18.39 -0.61
N LEU A 21 12.95 18.46 -0.08
CA LEU A 21 13.47 17.50 0.89
C LEU A 21 12.62 17.45 2.18
N VAL A 22 12.23 18.61 2.71
CA VAL A 22 11.38 18.67 3.90
C VAL A 22 9.97 18.15 3.58
N ALA A 23 9.38 18.60 2.46
CA ALA A 23 8.03 18.19 2.06
C ALA A 23 7.94 16.68 1.81
N VAL A 24 8.93 16.09 1.13
CA VAL A 24 8.93 14.64 0.86
C VAL A 24 9.13 13.84 2.14
N SER A 25 9.96 14.34 3.06
CA SER A 25 10.17 13.69 4.36
C SER A 25 8.92 13.79 5.24
N ALA A 26 8.28 14.96 5.28
CA ALA A 26 7.07 15.20 6.06
C ALA A 26 5.87 14.39 5.53
N ARG A 27 5.78 14.18 4.22
CA ARG A 27 4.68 13.43 3.57
C ARG A 27 4.55 12.00 4.13
N ILE A 28 5.65 11.36 4.52
CA ILE A 28 5.66 10.00 5.09
C ILE A 28 4.95 9.95 6.45
N PHE A 29 5.02 11.05 7.21
CA PHE A 29 4.40 11.15 8.53
C PHE A 29 2.99 11.73 8.49
N LEU A 30 2.45 12.04 7.30
CA LEU A 30 1.10 12.58 7.20
C LEU A 30 0.10 11.44 7.47
N PRO A 31 -0.97 11.68 8.26
CA PRO A 31 -1.93 10.62 8.61
C PRO A 31 -2.46 9.87 7.39
N SER A 32 -2.62 10.54 6.24
CA SER A 32 -3.04 9.93 4.99
C SER A 32 -2.04 8.90 4.41
N ASP A 33 -0.73 9.06 4.65
CA ASP A 33 0.27 8.09 4.19
C ASP A 33 0.35 6.85 5.09
N MET A 34 0.13 7.03 6.39
CA MET A 34 0.04 5.93 7.36
C MET A 34 -1.36 5.29 7.45
N ALA A 35 -2.39 5.90 6.84
CA ALA A 35 -3.78 5.44 6.89
C ALA A 35 -4.09 4.32 5.89
N ALA A 36 -3.12 3.87 5.08
CA ALA A 36 -3.34 2.68 4.26
C ALA A 36 -3.51 1.48 5.20
N PRO A 37 -4.71 0.85 5.26
CA PRO A 37 -4.87 -0.38 6.01
C PRO A 37 -3.84 -1.37 5.48
N ALA A 38 -3.11 -2.03 6.39
CA ALA A 38 -2.20 -3.09 6.00
C ALA A 38 -2.94 -4.06 5.06
N PRO A 39 -2.30 -4.59 4.00
CA PRO A 39 -2.91 -5.62 3.18
C PRO A 39 -3.37 -6.78 4.07
N ILE A 40 -4.66 -6.77 4.38
CA ILE A 40 -5.35 -7.95 4.85
C ILE A 40 -5.62 -8.73 3.57
N GLU A 41 -4.64 -9.51 3.14
CA GLU A 41 -5.04 -10.78 2.54
C GLU A 41 -5.92 -11.41 3.61
N GLU A 42 -7.22 -11.42 3.35
CA GLU A 42 -8.08 -12.44 3.90
C GLU A 42 -7.40 -13.73 3.46
N VAL A 43 -6.51 -14.28 4.31
CA VAL A 43 -6.02 -15.64 4.18
C VAL A 43 -7.30 -16.42 4.03
N GLY A 44 -7.57 -16.81 2.79
CA GLY A 44 -8.85 -17.33 2.41
C GLY A 44 -9.09 -18.58 3.23
N ILE A 45 -9.80 -18.43 4.34
CA ILE A 45 -10.91 -19.32 4.60
C ILE A 45 -11.87 -18.99 3.48
N SER A 46 -11.57 -19.57 2.31
CA SER A 46 -12.47 -19.57 1.19
C SER A 46 -13.80 -20.00 1.76
N SER A 47 -14.78 -19.11 1.72
CA SER A 47 -16.18 -19.48 1.81
C SER A 47 -16.54 -20.21 0.50
N GLN A 48 -15.74 -21.20 0.12
CA GLN A 48 -16.10 -22.22 -0.82
C GLN A 48 -16.97 -23.18 0.00
N PRO A 49 -18.29 -23.24 -0.22
CA PRO A 49 -19.06 -24.36 0.30
C PRO A 49 -18.43 -25.58 -0.36
N THR A 50 -17.62 -26.32 0.39
CA THR A 50 -17.12 -27.61 -0.05
C THR A 50 -18.40 -28.42 -0.23
N PRO A 51 -18.83 -28.77 -1.46
CA PRO A 51 -19.93 -29.69 -1.61
C PRO A 51 -19.34 -30.98 -1.08
N VAL A 52 -19.71 -31.34 0.16
CA VAL A 52 -19.29 -32.58 0.78
C VAL A 52 -19.99 -33.69 -0.02
N ASN A 53 -19.41 -34.05 -1.16
CA ASN A 53 -19.79 -35.25 -1.88
C ASN A 53 -19.11 -36.40 -1.14
N LEU A 54 -19.74 -36.83 -0.05
CA LEU A 54 -19.38 -38.08 0.60
C LEU A 54 -19.56 -39.20 -0.43
N PRO A 55 -18.54 -40.04 -0.66
CA PRO A 55 -18.74 -41.25 -1.45
C PRO A 55 -19.84 -42.08 -0.77
N PRO A 56 -20.81 -42.66 -1.52
CA PRO A 56 -21.82 -43.52 -0.95
C PRO A 56 -21.11 -44.78 -0.46
N THR A 57 -20.71 -44.77 0.80
CA THR A 57 -20.04 -45.90 1.42
C THR A 57 -21.14 -46.83 1.89
N ALA A 58 -21.38 -47.86 1.06
CA ALA A 58 -21.98 -49.14 1.44
C ALA A 58 -23.32 -49.07 2.20
N GLN A 59 -24.39 -48.69 1.50
CA GLN A 59 -25.77 -48.96 1.91
C GLN A 59 -26.15 -50.43 1.62
N ASN A 60 -25.36 -51.38 2.14
CA ASN A 60 -25.57 -52.81 2.00
C ASN A 60 -24.94 -53.57 3.18
N SER A 61 -25.49 -53.38 4.38
CA SER A 61 -25.28 -54.25 5.54
C SER A 61 -26.31 -53.93 6.63
N ALA A 62 -27.53 -54.44 6.51
CA ALA A 62 -28.34 -54.97 7.63
C ALA A 62 -29.80 -55.19 7.20
N SER A 63 -30.21 -56.46 7.27
CA SER A 63 -31.59 -56.97 7.41
C SER A 63 -32.45 -57.08 6.16
#